data_AF-A0A7S3QNG9-F1
#
_entry.id   AF-A0A7S3QNG9-F1
#
_cell.length_a   1.000
_cell.length_b   1.000
_cell.length_c   1.000
_cell.angle_alpha   90.00
_cell.angle_beta   90.00
_cell.angle_gamma   90.00
#
_symmetry.space_group_name_H-M   'P 1'
#
loop_
_entity.id
_entity.type
_entity.pdbx_description
1 polymer ?
#
loop_
_entity_poly.entity_id
_entity_poly.type
_entity_poly.pdbx_seq_one_letter_code
_entity_poly.pdbx_strand_id
1 'polypeptide(L)'
;MPPRILQNLFRRIDKFLSIDVNPDPVPISSIRSLADVQKWRVFSDATFGGASRGSLELRSADQDEQVSRTASSSAASTSQGSPRSSLPAPEHHTYMRFSGRYSTALSEGSTLLRAGYIGCNNVLPKSLDLSLHDFLEFRIRSGIDHTYVASVRTDNYTGGDEEVWQAPLRPSRPGEWESVNIPFNELIYTVRGKVGSNQSGGRMPRHAVMAVGITLPVTKEMGEEGDFCLDIASVEVKAEHLQGGAAQQKAFQGYLSSHEDPKTVDGFASRPKISNSRSLRGGEEVIGGRKLRKQVEGMHLNAQSRRGLSGLRTGVEIC
;
A
#
# COMPACT_ATOMS: atom_id res chain seq x y z
N MET A 1 -58.30 2.77 28.22
CA MET A 1 -56.96 2.69 28.84
C MET A 1 -56.26 1.43 28.33
N PRO A 2 -55.37 1.58 27.34
CA PRO A 2 -53.95 1.17 27.51
C PRO A 2 -53.04 2.26 26.92
N PRO A 3 -51.68 2.30 27.03
CA PRO A 3 -50.73 1.17 26.97
C PRO A 3 -49.40 1.44 27.72
N ARG A 4 -49.37 1.56 29.06
CA ARG A 4 -48.09 1.76 29.77
C ARG A 4 -47.27 0.47 29.96
N ILE A 5 -47.91 -0.69 29.89
CA ILE A 5 -47.26 -2.00 30.12
C ILE A 5 -46.48 -2.45 28.87
N LEU A 6 -47.02 -2.23 27.66
CA LEU A 6 -46.34 -2.55 26.40
C LEU A 6 -45.09 -1.68 26.16
N GLN A 7 -45.12 -0.39 26.51
CA GLN A 7 -43.97 0.51 26.33
C GLN A 7 -42.76 0.10 27.19
N ASN A 8 -42.99 -0.42 28.41
CA ASN A 8 -41.90 -0.89 29.27
C ASN A 8 -41.31 -2.23 28.82
N LEU A 9 -42.12 -3.08 28.16
CA LEU A 9 -41.64 -4.34 27.58
C LEU A 9 -40.78 -4.07 26.34
N PHE A 10 -41.20 -3.15 25.46
CA PHE A 10 -40.40 -2.73 24.31
C PHE A 10 -39.08 -2.06 24.71
N ARG A 11 -39.06 -1.20 25.75
CA ARG A 11 -37.81 -0.61 26.26
C ARG A 11 -36.83 -1.62 26.85
N ARG A 12 -37.33 -2.71 27.45
CA ARG A 12 -36.46 -3.78 27.97
C ARG A 12 -35.92 -4.68 26.85
N ILE A 13 -36.69 -4.88 25.78
CA ILE A 13 -36.24 -5.60 24.59
C ILE A 13 -35.19 -4.77 23.82
N ASP A 14 -35.40 -3.46 23.65
CA ASP A 14 -34.40 -2.56 23.04
C ASP A 14 -33.07 -2.57 23.78
N LYS A 15 -33.11 -2.59 25.12
CA LYS A 15 -31.91 -2.62 25.97
C LYS A 15 -31.22 -4.00 26.00
N PHE A 16 -31.95 -5.06 25.66
CA PHE A 16 -31.41 -6.41 25.52
C PHE A 16 -30.87 -6.66 24.10
N LEU A 17 -31.38 -5.92 23.11
CA LEU A 17 -30.96 -6.00 21.72
C LEU A 17 -29.94 -4.93 21.32
N SER A 18 -29.63 -3.94 22.17
CA SER A 18 -28.54 -2.99 21.94
C SER A 18 -27.18 -3.69 22.00
N ILE A 19 -26.86 -4.39 20.92
CA ILE A 19 -25.55 -4.96 20.63
C ILE A 19 -24.69 -3.78 20.22
N ASP A 20 -23.81 -3.34 21.11
CA ASP A 20 -22.76 -2.40 20.75
C ASP A 20 -21.72 -3.15 19.92
N VAL A 21 -21.64 -2.83 18.63
CA VAL A 21 -20.63 -3.37 17.72
C VAL A 21 -19.50 -2.35 17.67
N ASN A 22 -18.60 -2.48 18.63
CA ASN A 22 -17.36 -1.70 18.67
C ASN A 22 -16.18 -2.68 18.56
N PRO A 23 -15.86 -3.17 17.35
CA PRO A 23 -14.75 -4.09 17.19
C PRO A 23 -13.46 -3.38 17.59
N ASP A 24 -12.57 -4.12 18.27
CA ASP A 24 -11.29 -3.57 18.68
C ASP A 24 -10.47 -3.12 17.45
N PRO A 25 -9.69 -2.04 17.57
CA PRO A 25 -8.75 -1.64 16.53
C PRO A 25 -7.81 -2.80 16.17
N VAL A 26 -7.61 -3.01 14.87
CA VAL A 26 -6.69 -4.03 14.37
C VAL A 26 -5.38 -3.36 13.93
N PRO A 27 -4.27 -3.59 14.63
CA PRO A 27 -2.98 -3.04 14.24
C PRO A 27 -2.45 -3.76 13.00
N ILE A 28 -2.32 -3.04 11.88
CA ILE A 28 -1.67 -3.55 10.66
C ILE A 28 -0.16 -3.49 10.83
N SER A 29 0.33 -2.37 11.35
CA SER A 29 1.74 -2.15 11.63
C SER A 29 1.90 -1.14 12.75
N SER A 30 2.67 -1.48 13.79
CA SER A 30 3.14 -0.51 14.78
C SER A 30 4.66 -0.53 14.76
N ILE A 31 5.30 0.60 14.43
CA ILE A 31 6.75 0.63 14.29
C ILE A 31 7.39 0.79 15.65
N ARG A 32 7.90 -0.31 16.20
CA ARG A 32 8.59 -0.34 17.50
C ARG A 32 10.03 -0.81 17.39
N SER A 33 10.36 -1.50 16.30
CA SER A 33 11.63 -2.18 16.13
C SER A 33 12.05 -2.24 14.67
N LEU A 34 13.31 -2.62 14.43
CA LEU A 34 13.83 -2.84 13.09
C LEU A 34 13.10 -4.00 12.39
N ALA A 35 12.65 -5.00 13.16
CA ALA A 35 11.87 -6.12 12.64
C ALA A 35 10.52 -5.66 12.07
N ASP A 36 9.94 -4.58 12.60
CA ASP A 36 8.71 -4.00 12.05
C ASP A 36 8.99 -3.28 10.72
N VAL A 37 10.09 -2.54 10.63
CA VAL A 37 10.53 -1.89 9.38
C VAL A 37 10.83 -2.93 8.29
N GLN A 38 11.42 -4.07 8.66
CA GLN A 38 11.73 -5.15 7.71
C GLN A 38 10.49 -5.83 7.09
N LYS A 39 9.30 -5.68 7.70
CA LYS A 39 8.02 -6.12 7.10
C LYS A 39 7.64 -5.24 5.92
N TRP A 40 8.15 -4.02 5.86
CA TRP A 40 7.92 -3.08 4.78
C TRP A 40 8.97 -3.24 3.66
N ARG A 41 8.52 -3.13 2.42
CA ARG A 41 9.38 -3.21 1.24
C ARG A 41 9.23 -1.95 0.40
N VAL A 42 10.35 -1.36 0.02
CA VAL A 42 10.37 -0.24 -0.93
C VAL A 42 10.24 -0.77 -2.35
N PHE A 43 9.49 -0.06 -3.18
CA PHE A 43 9.41 -0.26 -4.61
C PHE A 43 9.41 1.11 -5.31
N SER A 44 9.95 1.18 -6.52
CA SER A 44 9.96 2.41 -7.30
C SER A 44 9.91 2.13 -8.80
N ASP A 45 9.76 3.19 -9.59
CA ASP A 45 9.88 3.15 -11.04
C ASP A 45 11.26 2.70 -11.55
N ALA A 46 12.29 2.67 -10.69
CA ALA A 46 13.65 2.33 -11.09
C ALA A 46 13.79 0.93 -11.69
N THR A 47 12.96 -0.03 -11.26
CA THR A 47 12.94 -1.38 -11.84
C THR A 47 12.44 -1.43 -13.28
N PHE A 48 11.87 -0.33 -13.78
CA PHE A 48 11.34 -0.19 -15.14
C PHE A 48 12.02 0.95 -15.92
N GLY A 49 13.17 1.43 -15.45
CA GLY A 49 13.94 2.49 -16.11
C GLY A 49 13.59 3.91 -15.66
N GLY A 50 12.88 4.07 -14.54
CA GLY A 50 12.81 5.35 -13.83
C GLY A 50 14.06 5.63 -13.01
N ALA A 51 14.12 6.80 -12.36
CA ALA A 51 15.25 7.21 -11.53
C ALA A 51 14.88 7.45 -10.05
N SER A 52 13.64 7.16 -9.62
CA SER A 52 13.21 7.37 -8.24
C SER A 52 13.83 6.34 -7.29
N ARG A 53 14.34 6.81 -6.15
CA ARG A 53 15.01 5.99 -5.12
C ARG A 53 14.57 6.38 -3.73
N GLY A 54 14.52 5.40 -2.83
CA GLY A 54 14.13 5.62 -1.45
C GLY A 54 14.51 4.46 -0.56
N SER A 55 14.47 4.74 0.73
CA SER A 55 14.89 3.83 1.79
C SER A 55 13.91 3.90 2.95
N LEU A 56 13.99 2.88 3.81
CA LEU A 56 13.27 2.83 5.08
C LEU A 56 14.30 2.76 6.20
N GLU A 57 14.14 3.64 7.18
CA GLU A 57 15.01 3.68 8.36
C GLU A 57 14.16 3.67 9.63
N LEU A 58 14.60 2.93 10.65
CA LEU A 58 14.04 3.07 11.98
C LEU A 58 14.65 4.30 12.64
N ARG A 59 13.80 5.18 13.17
CA ARG A 59 14.21 6.38 13.91
C ARG A 59 13.55 6.40 15.28
N SER A 60 14.13 7.19 16.17
CA SER A 60 13.55 7.49 17.47
C SER A 60 13.49 9.00 17.71
N ALA A 61 12.52 9.43 18.54
CA ALA A 61 12.36 10.84 18.88
C ALA A 61 13.63 11.44 19.50
N ASP A 62 14.34 10.66 20.33
CA ASP A 62 15.59 11.05 20.97
C ASP A 62 16.70 11.39 19.96
N GLN A 63 16.76 10.67 18.82
CA GLN A 63 17.76 10.91 17.78
C GLN A 63 17.51 12.22 17.02
N ASP A 64 16.26 12.59 16.77
CA ASP A 64 15.92 13.83 16.07
C ASP A 64 16.29 15.07 16.91
N GLU A 65 16.09 15.01 18.24
CA GLU A 65 16.50 16.10 19.14
C GLU A 65 18.01 16.30 19.15
N GLN A 66 18.79 15.20 19.14
CA GLN A 66 20.25 15.26 19.19
C GLN A 66 20.84 15.89 17.92
N VAL A 67 20.31 15.53 16.73
CA VAL A 67 20.72 16.12 15.45
C VAL A 67 20.41 17.63 15.42
N SER A 68 19.23 18.01 15.92
CA SER A 68 18.80 19.41 15.98
C SER A 68 19.70 20.26 16.90
N ARG A 69 20.14 19.70 18.04
CA ARG A 69 21.08 20.38 18.96
C ARG A 69 22.50 20.48 18.40
N THR A 70 22.98 19.48 17.66
CA THR A 70 24.30 19.57 17.01
C THR A 70 24.31 20.57 15.84
N ALA A 71 23.23 20.65 15.05
CA ALA A 71 23.13 21.62 13.96
C ALA A 71 23.05 23.08 14.46
N SER A 72 22.46 23.31 15.64
CA SER A 72 22.34 24.63 16.27
C SER A 72 23.56 25.01 17.13
N SER A 73 24.40 24.05 17.55
CA SER A 73 25.61 24.32 18.34
C SER A 73 26.77 24.97 17.56
N SER A 74 26.69 25.06 16.24
CA SER A 74 27.65 25.79 15.39
C SER A 74 27.37 27.30 15.26
N ALA A 75 26.32 27.83 15.91
CA ALA A 75 26.01 29.26 15.91
C ALA A 75 25.69 29.77 17.33
N ALA A 76 26.75 30.19 18.02
CA ALA A 76 26.78 31.15 19.14
C ALA A 76 26.09 30.82 20.48
N SER A 77 26.86 31.14 21.51
CA SER A 77 26.60 31.18 22.95
C SER A 77 25.48 32.14 23.40
N THR A 78 24.94 31.82 24.59
CA THR A 78 24.27 32.72 25.56
C THR A 78 22.74 32.83 25.48
N SER A 79 22.04 32.05 26.30
CA SER A 79 21.18 32.53 27.39
C SER A 79 20.39 31.38 28.04
N GLN A 80 20.34 31.40 29.37
CA GLN A 80 19.61 30.45 30.21
C GLN A 80 18.10 30.76 30.19
N GLY A 81 17.27 29.73 29.98
CA GLY A 81 15.82 29.81 30.13
C GLY A 81 15.24 28.44 30.50
N SER A 82 14.60 28.38 31.66
CA SER A 82 14.04 27.18 32.30
C SER A 82 13.04 26.39 31.44
N PRO A 83 12.95 25.06 31.58
CA PRO A 83 12.00 24.25 30.81
C PRO A 83 10.59 24.37 31.42
N ARG A 84 9.64 24.89 30.63
CA ARG A 84 8.20 24.74 30.90
C ARG A 84 7.80 23.33 30.50
N SER A 85 7.50 22.51 31.51
CA SER A 85 6.81 21.24 31.42
C SER A 85 5.42 21.43 30.78
N SER A 86 5.31 21.25 29.47
CA SER A 86 4.06 20.87 28.81
C SER A 86 4.07 19.35 28.64
N LEU A 87 3.15 18.68 29.33
CA LEU A 87 2.91 17.23 29.22
C LEU A 87 2.71 16.85 27.74
N PRO A 88 3.55 15.99 27.14
CA PRO A 88 3.35 15.55 25.78
C PRO A 88 2.36 14.37 25.74
N ALA A 89 1.43 14.45 24.79
CA ALA A 89 0.59 13.34 24.35
C ALA A 89 1.46 12.11 24.00
N PRO A 90 0.94 10.87 24.10
CA PRO A 90 1.75 9.65 24.11
C PRO A 90 2.76 9.66 22.96
N GLU A 91 4.03 9.84 23.34
CA GLU A 91 5.12 10.04 22.41
C GLU A 91 5.33 8.73 21.65
N HIS A 92 5.32 8.80 20.32
CA HIS A 92 5.82 7.67 19.53
C HIS A 92 7.34 7.76 19.59
N HIS A 93 7.94 7.06 20.55
CA HIS A 93 9.40 7.09 20.74
C HIS A 93 10.15 6.52 19.53
N THR A 94 9.49 5.69 18.72
CA THR A 94 10.06 5.06 17.52
C THR A 94 9.09 5.16 16.35
N TYR A 95 9.64 5.34 15.15
CA TYR A 95 8.87 5.40 13.91
C TYR A 95 9.74 4.98 12.72
N MET A 96 9.08 4.70 11.59
CA MET A 96 9.73 4.38 10.33
C MET A 96 9.82 5.65 9.49
N ARG A 97 11.01 6.05 9.07
CA ARG A 97 11.22 7.12 8.10
C ARG A 97 11.28 6.51 6.71
N PHE A 98 10.36 6.93 5.85
CA PHE A 98 10.36 6.66 4.41
C PHE A 98 10.84 7.91 3.68
N SER A 99 12.06 7.88 3.16
CA SER A 99 12.69 9.04 2.54
C SER A 99 13.47 8.67 1.30
N GLY A 100 13.75 9.67 0.46
CA GLY A 100 14.56 9.48 -0.74
C GLY A 100 14.41 10.63 -1.72
N ARG A 101 14.69 10.33 -2.98
CA ARG A 101 14.60 11.28 -4.10
C ARG A 101 13.68 10.72 -5.18
N TYR A 102 12.65 11.47 -5.55
CA TYR A 102 11.78 11.15 -6.68
C TYR A 102 12.33 11.79 -7.95
N SER A 103 12.10 11.16 -9.10
CA SER A 103 12.50 11.70 -10.41
C SER A 103 11.52 11.28 -11.50
N THR A 104 11.20 12.19 -12.42
CA THR A 104 10.44 11.88 -13.64
C THR A 104 11.33 11.47 -14.81
N ALA A 105 12.65 11.41 -14.62
CA ALA A 105 13.60 11.01 -15.65
C ALA A 105 13.40 9.54 -16.05
N LEU A 106 13.49 9.28 -17.34
CA LEU A 106 13.41 7.96 -17.94
C LEU A 106 14.75 7.62 -18.58
N SER A 107 15.24 6.39 -18.35
CA SER A 107 16.41 5.87 -19.04
C SER A 107 16.09 5.60 -20.51
N GLU A 108 17.10 5.77 -21.37
CA GLU A 108 17.00 5.35 -22.77
C GLU A 108 16.61 3.87 -22.86
N GLY A 109 15.53 3.55 -23.60
CA GLY A 109 15.00 2.20 -23.73
C GLY A 109 14.01 1.75 -22.64
N SER A 110 13.57 2.66 -21.76
CA SER A 110 12.53 2.35 -20.77
C SER A 110 11.20 1.96 -21.45
N THR A 111 10.52 0.96 -20.88
CA THR A 111 9.16 0.57 -21.27
C THR A 111 8.08 1.42 -20.60
N LEU A 112 8.45 2.34 -19.70
CA LEU A 112 7.50 3.19 -18.98
C LEU A 112 6.99 4.31 -19.89
N LEU A 113 5.67 4.49 -19.90
CA LEU A 113 5.05 5.68 -20.47
C LEU A 113 5.25 6.91 -19.59
N ARG A 114 5.43 6.72 -18.27
CA ARG A 114 5.63 7.77 -17.28
C ARG A 114 6.41 7.23 -16.08
N ALA A 115 7.45 7.96 -15.65
CA ALA A 115 8.13 7.77 -14.38
C ALA A 115 7.64 8.78 -13.34
N GLY A 116 8.24 8.76 -12.16
CA GLY A 116 7.89 9.58 -11.02
C GLY A 116 6.96 8.84 -10.07
N TYR A 117 7.33 7.65 -9.64
CA TYR A 117 6.69 7.05 -8.47
C TYR A 117 7.65 6.26 -7.60
N ILE A 118 7.38 6.32 -6.30
CA ILE A 118 8.07 5.53 -5.29
C ILE A 118 7.12 5.21 -4.16
N GLY A 119 7.19 4.01 -3.60
CA GLY A 119 6.32 3.61 -2.51
C GLY A 119 6.95 2.57 -1.61
N CYS A 120 6.23 2.28 -0.54
CA CYS A 120 6.53 1.18 0.35
C CYS A 120 5.24 0.41 0.68
N ASN A 121 5.35 -0.89 0.90
CA ASN A 121 4.21 -1.72 1.28
C ASN A 121 4.56 -2.72 2.37
N ASN A 122 3.55 -3.07 3.16
CA ASN A 122 3.57 -4.14 4.14
C ASN A 122 2.65 -5.25 3.64
N VAL A 123 3.24 -6.38 3.26
CA VAL A 123 2.51 -7.58 2.85
C VAL A 123 2.25 -8.42 4.09
N LEU A 124 0.98 -8.65 4.38
CA LEU A 124 0.56 -9.39 5.56
C LEU A 124 0.87 -10.88 5.38
N PRO A 125 1.34 -11.57 6.44
CA PRO A 125 1.62 -13.00 6.38
C PRO A 125 0.36 -13.85 6.17
N LYS A 126 -0.80 -13.32 6.55
CA LYS A 126 -2.12 -13.91 6.37
C LYS A 126 -3.11 -12.80 5.99
N SER A 127 -4.08 -13.13 5.14
CA SER A 127 -5.17 -12.21 4.86
C SER A 127 -5.97 -11.90 6.13
N LEU A 128 -6.41 -10.65 6.25
CA LEU A 128 -7.22 -10.16 7.36
C LEU A 128 -8.66 -9.91 6.91
N ASP A 129 -9.60 -10.30 7.77
CA ASP A 129 -11.01 -9.92 7.65
C ASP A 129 -11.26 -8.64 8.44
N LEU A 130 -11.56 -7.57 7.70
CA LEU A 130 -11.83 -6.22 8.20
C LEU A 130 -13.30 -5.85 7.99
N SER A 131 -14.20 -6.81 7.80
CA SER A 131 -15.61 -6.56 7.44
C SER A 131 -16.38 -5.74 8.48
N LEU A 132 -15.92 -5.74 9.73
CA LEU A 132 -16.49 -4.97 10.83
C LEU A 132 -15.86 -3.58 11.02
N HIS A 133 -14.81 -3.26 10.26
CA HIS A 133 -14.08 -1.99 10.38
C HIS A 133 -14.38 -1.06 9.22
N ASP A 134 -14.31 0.24 9.44
CA ASP A 134 -14.82 1.24 8.50
C ASP A 134 -13.72 2.06 7.83
N PHE A 135 -12.59 2.27 8.51
CA PHE A 135 -11.51 3.11 7.99
C PHE A 135 -10.13 2.60 8.40
N LEU A 136 -9.15 3.01 7.60
CA LEU A 136 -7.73 2.84 7.82
C LEU A 136 -7.17 4.13 8.42
N GLU A 137 -6.51 4.07 9.57
CA GLU A 137 -5.84 5.19 10.21
C GLU A 137 -4.33 5.09 9.99
N PHE A 138 -3.75 6.16 9.46
CA PHE A 138 -2.30 6.34 9.34
C PHE A 138 -1.83 7.38 10.33
N ARG A 139 -0.96 6.99 11.26
CA ARG A 139 -0.26 7.93 12.14
C ARG A 139 1.05 8.34 11.49
N ILE A 140 1.08 9.54 10.92
CA ILE A 140 2.17 9.99 10.04
C ILE A 140 2.62 11.42 10.36
N ARG A 141 3.82 11.76 9.91
CA ARG A 141 4.38 13.12 9.88
C ARG A 141 5.11 13.32 8.56
N SER A 142 4.66 14.25 7.72
CA SER A 142 5.32 14.55 6.46
C SER A 142 6.28 15.71 6.62
N GLY A 143 7.50 15.63 6.07
CA GLY A 143 8.45 16.75 6.11
C GLY A 143 8.11 17.88 5.14
N ILE A 144 7.34 17.59 4.09
CA ILE A 144 6.97 18.50 3.00
C ILE A 144 5.47 18.32 2.70
N ASP A 145 4.84 19.33 2.09
CA ASP A 145 3.48 19.21 1.55
C ASP A 145 3.49 18.38 0.26
N HIS A 146 3.41 17.06 0.43
CA HIS A 146 3.28 16.10 -0.65
C HIS A 146 2.02 15.27 -0.43
N THR A 147 1.27 15.04 -1.51
CA THR A 147 0.15 14.12 -1.49
C THR A 147 0.64 12.71 -1.77
N TYR A 148 0.45 11.83 -0.80
CA TYR A 148 0.70 10.40 -0.94
C TYR A 148 -0.59 9.70 -1.38
N VAL A 149 -0.47 8.43 -1.74
CA VAL A 149 -1.59 7.55 -2.07
C VAL A 149 -1.48 6.33 -1.17
N ALA A 150 -2.50 6.12 -0.33
CA ALA A 150 -2.67 4.87 0.38
C ALA A 150 -3.21 3.81 -0.59
N SER A 151 -2.74 2.59 -0.42
CA SER A 151 -3.11 1.45 -1.23
C SER A 151 -3.43 0.24 -0.36
N VAL A 152 -4.48 -0.48 -0.72
CA VAL A 152 -4.90 -1.73 -0.08
C VAL A 152 -5.01 -2.79 -1.16
N ARG A 153 -4.35 -3.93 -0.95
CA ARG A 153 -4.51 -5.12 -1.78
C ARG A 153 -5.36 -6.13 -1.04
N THR A 154 -6.32 -6.69 -1.75
CA THR A 154 -7.18 -7.78 -1.28
C THR A 154 -6.79 -9.05 -2.03
N ASP A 155 -7.20 -10.20 -1.50
CA ASP A 155 -7.13 -11.45 -2.26
C ASP A 155 -7.97 -11.28 -3.54
N ASN A 156 -7.40 -11.75 -4.65
CA ASN A 156 -7.80 -11.31 -5.96
C ASN A 156 -9.20 -11.84 -6.27
N TYR A 157 -10.14 -10.94 -6.60
CA TYR A 157 -11.45 -11.34 -7.11
C TYR A 157 -11.33 -11.89 -8.54
N THR A 158 -10.34 -11.43 -9.32
CA THR A 158 -10.13 -11.85 -10.73
C THR A 158 -8.84 -12.63 -10.98
N GLY A 159 -8.04 -12.90 -9.94
CA GLY A 159 -6.80 -13.69 -10.00
C GLY A 159 -5.54 -12.96 -10.48
N GLY A 160 -5.54 -11.62 -10.62
CA GLY A 160 -4.38 -10.84 -11.08
C GLY A 160 -3.69 -9.99 -10.01
N ASP A 161 -2.35 -9.96 -10.01
CA ASP A 161 -1.53 -9.17 -9.07
C ASP A 161 -1.57 -7.64 -9.27
N GLU A 162 -2.41 -7.16 -10.18
CA GLU A 162 -2.41 -5.78 -10.68
C GLU A 162 -3.57 -4.95 -10.13
N GLU A 163 -4.38 -5.56 -9.27
CA GLU A 163 -5.57 -5.00 -8.63
C GLU A 163 -5.21 -4.33 -7.30
N VAL A 164 -5.58 -3.06 -7.16
CA VAL A 164 -5.29 -2.27 -5.96
C VAL A 164 -6.43 -1.29 -5.69
N TRP A 165 -6.84 -1.20 -4.42
CA TRP A 165 -7.75 -0.18 -3.91
C TRP A 165 -6.93 1.01 -3.41
N GLN A 166 -7.22 2.21 -3.89
CA GLN A 166 -6.37 3.39 -3.66
C GLN A 166 -7.17 4.60 -3.21
N ALA A 167 -6.63 5.38 -2.29
CA ALA A 167 -7.17 6.68 -1.91
C ALA A 167 -6.03 7.67 -1.63
N PRO A 168 -6.25 8.97 -1.85
CA PRO A 168 -5.28 9.99 -1.48
C PRO A 168 -5.04 10.01 0.03
N LEU A 169 -3.78 9.98 0.44
CA LEU A 169 -3.31 10.20 1.79
C LEU A 169 -2.72 11.62 1.85
N ARG A 170 -3.47 12.55 2.43
CA ARG A 170 -3.11 13.98 2.47
C ARG A 170 -2.76 14.40 3.89
N PRO A 171 -1.46 14.50 4.22
CA PRO A 171 -1.04 15.21 5.42
C PRO A 171 -1.53 16.66 5.35
N SER A 172 -2.17 17.15 6.40
CA SER A 172 -2.66 18.53 6.50
C SER A 172 -1.69 19.44 7.26
N ARG A 173 -0.79 18.85 8.05
CA ARG A 173 0.12 19.58 8.94
C ARG A 173 1.57 19.11 8.74
N PRO A 174 2.27 19.64 7.72
CA PRO A 174 3.68 19.33 7.50
C PRO A 174 4.51 19.62 8.76
N GLY A 175 5.43 18.70 9.08
CA GLY A 175 6.29 18.76 10.26
C GLY A 175 5.64 18.26 11.55
N GLU A 176 4.31 18.09 11.59
CA GLU A 176 3.59 17.62 12.77
C GLU A 176 3.10 16.19 12.63
N TRP A 177 2.99 15.50 13.76
CA TRP A 177 2.34 14.19 13.81
C TRP A 177 0.83 14.33 13.73
N GLU A 178 0.21 13.72 12.74
CA GLU A 178 -1.24 13.67 12.56
C GLU A 178 -1.75 12.24 12.33
N SER A 179 -3.03 12.02 12.61
CA SER A 179 -3.73 10.78 12.29
C SER A 179 -4.64 11.06 11.10
N VAL A 180 -4.36 10.43 9.97
CA VAL A 180 -5.15 10.57 8.75
C VAL A 180 -6.02 9.32 8.59
N ASN A 181 -7.33 9.52 8.61
CA ASN A 181 -8.31 8.45 8.45
C ASN A 181 -8.75 8.37 6.99
N ILE A 182 -8.72 7.17 6.43
CA ILE A 182 -9.18 6.86 5.08
C ILE A 182 -10.32 5.87 5.18
N PRO A 183 -11.58 6.32 5.02
CA PRO A 183 -12.73 5.45 4.93
C PRO A 183 -12.61 4.42 3.80
N PHE A 184 -12.99 3.17 4.04
CA PHE A 184 -12.91 2.12 3.00
C PHE A 184 -13.83 2.38 1.80
N ASN A 185 -14.88 3.19 1.97
CA ASN A 185 -15.77 3.61 0.89
C ASN A 185 -15.17 4.71 0.00
N GLU A 186 -14.08 5.36 0.41
CA GLU A 186 -13.34 6.33 -0.42
C GLU A 186 -12.27 5.66 -1.28
N LEU A 187 -11.96 4.39 -1.03
CA LEU A 187 -11.00 3.64 -1.83
C LEU A 187 -11.56 3.35 -3.23
N ILE A 188 -10.78 3.76 -4.23
CA ILE A 188 -11.09 3.60 -5.64
C ILE A 188 -10.38 2.35 -6.16
N TYR A 189 -11.10 1.53 -6.89
CA TYR A 189 -10.57 0.33 -7.51
C TYR A 189 -9.75 0.68 -8.75
N THR A 190 -8.49 0.24 -8.77
CA THR A 190 -7.57 0.48 -9.87
C THR A 190 -6.92 -0.81 -10.36
N VAL A 191 -6.72 -0.90 -11.67
CA VAL A 191 -6.00 -1.98 -12.35
C VAL A 191 -4.92 -1.37 -13.21
N ARG A 192 -3.66 -1.72 -12.96
CA ARG A 192 -2.50 -1.12 -13.66
C ARG A 192 -2.51 0.41 -13.65
N GLY A 193 -2.92 1.01 -12.53
CA GLY A 193 -3.01 2.47 -12.36
C GLY A 193 -4.14 3.15 -13.15
N LYS A 194 -5.06 2.39 -13.75
CA LYS A 194 -6.28 2.91 -14.36
C LYS A 194 -7.47 2.59 -13.46
N VAL A 195 -8.41 3.53 -13.33
CA VAL A 195 -9.68 3.26 -12.63
C VAL A 195 -10.39 2.12 -13.35
N GLY A 196 -10.71 1.06 -12.61
CA GLY A 196 -11.35 -0.12 -13.19
C GLY A 196 -12.79 0.18 -13.60
N SER A 197 -13.19 -0.22 -14.81
CA SER A 197 -14.56 -0.02 -15.33
C SER A 197 -15.64 -0.78 -14.56
N ASN A 198 -15.25 -1.79 -13.78
CA ASN A 198 -16.18 -2.62 -12.98
C ASN A 198 -16.65 -1.94 -11.68
N GLN A 199 -16.45 -0.62 -11.52
CA GLN A 199 -16.97 0.17 -10.40
C GLN A 199 -18.50 0.38 -10.45
N SER A 200 -19.27 -0.51 -11.06
CA SER A 200 -20.75 -0.47 -11.04
C SER A 200 -21.32 -0.87 -9.67
N GLY A 201 -20.82 -0.27 -8.58
CA GLY A 201 -21.37 -0.36 -7.22
C GLY A 201 -20.57 -1.20 -6.21
N GLY A 202 -19.44 -1.80 -6.58
CA GLY A 202 -18.66 -2.66 -5.69
C GLY A 202 -17.87 -1.86 -4.64
N ARG A 203 -18.19 -2.06 -3.35
CA ARG A 203 -17.36 -1.61 -2.21
C ARG A 203 -16.07 -2.44 -2.16
N MET A 204 -15.01 -1.91 -1.54
CA MET A 204 -13.79 -2.68 -1.30
C MET A 204 -14.14 -3.98 -0.54
N PRO A 205 -13.76 -5.17 -1.03
CA PRO A 205 -13.92 -6.40 -0.28
C PRO A 205 -13.01 -6.34 0.95
N ARG A 206 -13.61 -6.50 2.14
CA ARG A 206 -12.91 -6.36 3.42
C ARG A 206 -12.52 -7.69 4.04
N HIS A 207 -13.03 -8.82 3.54
CA HIS A 207 -12.83 -10.14 4.15
C HIS A 207 -11.46 -10.77 3.90
N ALA A 208 -10.68 -10.24 2.95
CA ALA A 208 -9.39 -10.83 2.57
C ALA A 208 -8.34 -9.76 2.24
N VAL A 209 -8.06 -8.84 3.15
CA VAL A 209 -7.01 -7.84 2.95
C VAL A 209 -5.63 -8.47 3.11
N MET A 210 -4.75 -8.32 2.10
CA MET A 210 -3.43 -8.95 2.04
C MET A 210 -2.26 -7.99 2.20
N ALA A 211 -2.42 -6.72 1.81
CA ALA A 211 -1.34 -5.75 1.93
C ALA A 211 -1.87 -4.33 2.07
N VAL A 212 -1.09 -3.49 2.74
CA VAL A 212 -1.29 -2.04 2.81
C VAL A 212 0.00 -1.36 2.39
N GLY A 213 -0.09 -0.29 1.60
CA GLY A 213 1.08 0.45 1.15
C GLY A 213 0.81 1.93 0.97
N ILE A 214 1.90 2.68 0.85
CA ILE A 214 1.91 4.13 0.63
C ILE A 214 2.78 4.39 -0.59
N THR A 215 2.29 5.19 -1.53
CA THR A 215 3.03 5.59 -2.73
C THR A 215 3.05 7.11 -2.82
N LEU A 216 4.21 7.67 -3.16
CA LEU A 216 4.37 9.04 -3.62
C LEU A 216 4.34 9.05 -5.14
N PRO A 217 3.24 9.47 -5.79
CA PRO A 217 3.24 9.80 -7.20
C PRO A 217 3.73 11.23 -7.42
N VAL A 218 4.67 11.43 -8.34
CA VAL A 218 5.14 12.76 -8.72
C VAL A 218 4.06 13.45 -9.53
N THR A 219 3.54 14.55 -8.98
CA THR A 219 2.58 15.42 -9.65
C THR A 219 3.28 16.49 -10.46
N LYS A 220 2.55 17.19 -11.34
CA LYS A 220 3.12 18.28 -12.15
C LYS A 220 3.60 19.46 -11.29
N GLU A 221 3.09 19.59 -10.08
CA GLU A 221 3.39 20.69 -9.16
C GLU A 221 4.70 20.48 -8.40
N MET A 222 5.18 19.23 -8.32
CA MET A 222 6.38 18.84 -7.56
C MET A 222 7.70 19.05 -8.32
N GLY A 223 7.66 19.49 -9.58
CA GLY A 223 8.82 19.55 -10.46
C GLY A 223 9.29 18.16 -10.95
N GLU A 224 10.41 18.14 -11.68
CA GLU A 224 10.93 16.92 -12.32
C GLU A 224 11.70 16.02 -11.34
N GLU A 225 12.24 16.58 -10.26
CA GLU A 225 13.03 15.86 -9.28
C GLU A 225 12.99 16.58 -7.92
N GLY A 226 13.05 15.82 -6.84
CA GLY A 226 13.09 16.39 -5.49
C GLY A 226 13.22 15.33 -4.41
N ASP A 227 13.49 15.80 -3.20
CA ASP A 227 13.58 14.94 -2.02
C ASP A 227 12.20 14.80 -1.37
N PHE A 228 11.96 13.66 -0.73
CA PHE A 228 10.75 13.43 0.06
C PHE A 228 11.10 12.76 1.39
N CYS A 229 10.23 12.99 2.37
CA CYS A 229 10.31 12.36 3.68
C CYS A 229 8.91 12.22 4.28
N LEU A 230 8.57 10.99 4.66
CA LEU A 230 7.36 10.63 5.37
C LEU A 230 7.72 9.74 6.56
N ASP A 231 7.44 10.22 7.76
CA ASP A 231 7.58 9.45 8.98
C ASP A 231 6.25 8.75 9.29
N ILE A 232 6.31 7.46 9.63
CA ILE A 232 5.15 6.58 9.85
C ILE A 232 5.34 5.90 11.20
N ALA A 233 4.44 6.16 12.14
CA ALA A 233 4.46 5.54 13.47
C ALA A 233 3.61 4.26 13.51
N SER A 234 2.39 4.32 12.96
CA SER A 234 1.50 3.16 12.91
C SER A 234 0.51 3.24 11.75
N VAL A 235 0.00 2.06 11.39
CA VAL A 235 -1.12 1.85 10.49
C VAL A 235 -2.08 0.91 11.21
N GLU A 236 -3.32 1.36 11.39
CA GLU A 236 -4.34 0.65 12.16
C GLU A 236 -5.66 0.68 11.41
N VAL A 237 -6.50 -0.31 11.67
CA VAL A 237 -7.85 -0.38 11.12
C VAL A 237 -8.83 -0.21 12.27
N LYS A 238 -9.80 0.69 12.10
CA LYS A 238 -10.74 1.10 13.15
C LYS A 238 -12.17 1.09 12.62
N ALA A 239 -13.11 1.00 13.55
CA ALA A 239 -14.54 1.15 13.28
C ALA A 239 -15.04 2.47 13.85
N GLU A 240 -16.04 3.04 13.21
CA GLU A 240 -16.87 4.07 13.83
C GLU A 240 -17.66 3.43 14.97
N HIS A 241 -17.75 4.16 16.08
CA HIS A 241 -18.56 3.73 17.21
C HIS A 241 -20.04 3.84 16.85
N LEU A 242 -20.69 2.71 16.58
CA LEU A 242 -22.12 2.65 16.30
C LEU A 242 -22.88 2.14 17.53
N GLN A 243 -24.06 2.71 17.77
CA GLN A 243 -24.99 2.31 18.83
C GLN A 243 -26.36 1.93 18.27
N GLY A 244 -27.10 1.09 18.99
CA GLY A 244 -28.49 0.75 18.70
C GLY A 244 -28.69 0.01 17.36
N GLY A 245 -29.73 0.39 16.59
CA GLY A 245 -30.10 -0.32 15.35
C GLY A 245 -29.04 -0.29 14.25
N ALA A 246 -28.20 0.75 14.20
CA ALA A 246 -27.09 0.84 13.24
C ALA A 246 -26.00 -0.20 13.53
N ALA A 247 -25.70 -0.44 14.82
CA ALA A 247 -24.77 -1.47 15.24
C ALA A 247 -25.29 -2.88 14.91
N GLN A 248 -26.57 -3.15 15.15
CA GLN A 248 -27.20 -4.43 14.78
C GLN A 248 -27.11 -4.71 13.27
N GLN A 249 -27.43 -3.71 12.43
CA GLN A 249 -27.34 -3.85 10.97
C GLN A 249 -25.91 -4.17 10.53
N LYS A 250 -24.92 -3.52 11.16
CA LYS A 250 -23.50 -3.74 10.85
C LYS A 250 -23.02 -5.12 11.29
N ALA A 251 -23.38 -5.58 12.50
CA ALA A 251 -23.09 -6.95 12.94
C ALA A 251 -23.71 -7.99 11.99
N PHE A 252 -24.96 -7.77 11.60
CA PHE A 252 -25.66 -8.67 10.68
C PHE A 252 -25.02 -8.69 9.29
N GLN A 253 -24.65 -7.53 8.74
CA GLN A 253 -23.93 -7.44 7.46
C GLN A 253 -22.56 -8.11 7.53
N GLY A 254 -21.78 -7.88 8.59
CA GLY A 254 -20.49 -8.54 8.80
C GLY A 254 -20.63 -10.06 8.87
N TYR A 255 -21.65 -10.55 9.59
CA TYR A 255 -21.96 -11.98 9.65
C TYR A 255 -22.26 -12.57 8.27
N LEU A 256 -23.15 -11.93 7.48
CA LEU A 256 -23.46 -12.39 6.13
C LEU A 256 -22.22 -12.39 5.22
N SER A 257 -21.40 -11.34 5.31
CA SER A 257 -20.15 -11.22 4.53
C SER A 257 -19.15 -12.34 4.83
N SER A 258 -19.10 -12.80 6.09
CA SER A 258 -18.20 -13.86 6.54
C SER A 258 -18.66 -15.28 6.16
N HIS A 259 -19.93 -15.45 5.81
CA HIS A 259 -20.57 -16.74 5.55
C HIS A 259 -21.02 -16.92 4.09
N GLU A 260 -20.75 -15.95 3.21
CA GLU A 260 -20.80 -16.17 1.77
C GLU A 260 -19.66 -17.12 1.37
N ASP A 261 -19.96 -18.42 1.37
CA ASP A 261 -19.09 -19.47 0.88
C ASP A 261 -18.68 -19.16 -0.58
N PRO A 262 -17.38 -19.08 -0.91
CA PRO A 262 -16.91 -18.74 -2.26
C PRO A 262 -17.26 -19.79 -3.34
N LYS A 263 -17.99 -20.86 -2.97
CA LYS A 263 -18.37 -21.95 -3.87
C LYS A 263 -19.72 -21.74 -4.57
N THR A 264 -20.44 -20.65 -4.28
CA THR A 264 -21.82 -20.46 -4.80
C THR A 264 -21.92 -19.51 -5.99
N VAL A 265 -20.80 -19.19 -6.65
CA VAL A 265 -20.77 -18.42 -7.91
C VAL A 265 -20.20 -19.24 -9.07
N ASP A 266 -20.44 -20.55 -9.10
CA ASP A 266 -20.27 -21.37 -10.31
C ASP A 266 -21.64 -21.56 -10.96
N GLY A 267 -22.07 -20.51 -11.66
CA GLY A 267 -23.37 -20.47 -12.29
C GLY A 267 -23.36 -19.90 -13.70
N PHE A 268 -22.26 -19.90 -14.46
CA PHE A 268 -22.32 -19.76 -15.92
C PHE A 268 -21.03 -20.25 -16.61
N ALA A 269 -21.22 -21.10 -17.63
CA ALA A 269 -20.27 -21.58 -18.65
C ALA A 269 -19.29 -22.71 -18.26
N SER A 270 -19.83 -23.93 -18.21
CA SER A 270 -19.07 -25.15 -18.51
C SER A 270 -18.47 -25.10 -19.93
N ARG A 271 -17.14 -25.09 -20.03
CA ARG A 271 -16.37 -25.47 -21.24
C ARG A 271 -15.42 -26.63 -20.92
N PRO A 272 -15.17 -27.55 -21.87
CA PRO A 272 -14.57 -28.84 -21.60
C PRO A 272 -13.07 -28.73 -21.34
N LYS A 273 -12.59 -29.51 -20.35
CA LYS A 273 -11.18 -29.71 -20.04
C LYS A 273 -10.52 -30.56 -21.13
N ILE A 274 -9.55 -30.00 -21.84
CA ILE A 274 -8.55 -30.78 -22.57
C ILE A 274 -7.36 -30.97 -21.64
N SER A 275 -7.17 -32.20 -21.19
CA SER A 275 -6.00 -32.65 -20.43
C SER A 275 -4.77 -32.70 -21.33
N ASN A 276 -3.66 -32.11 -20.88
CA ASN A 276 -2.34 -32.61 -21.21
C ASN A 276 -1.40 -32.42 -20.02
N SER A 277 -0.98 -33.55 -19.46
CA SER A 277 0.02 -33.67 -18.41
C SER A 277 1.42 -33.61 -19.03
N ARG A 278 2.30 -32.79 -18.44
CA ARG A 278 3.74 -33.12 -18.39
C ARG A 278 4.39 -32.36 -17.25
N SER A 279 4.87 -33.13 -16.26
CA SER A 279 5.70 -32.66 -15.17
C SER A 279 7.08 -32.25 -15.68
N LEU A 280 7.61 -31.12 -15.21
CA LEU A 280 9.04 -30.96 -15.02
C LEU A 280 9.29 -30.26 -13.69
N ARG A 281 10.12 -30.92 -12.88
CA ARG A 281 10.74 -30.42 -11.65
C ARG A 281 11.68 -29.26 -12.01
N GLY A 282 11.69 -28.22 -11.19
CA GLY A 282 12.72 -27.19 -11.17
C GLY A 282 12.39 -26.19 -10.07
N GLY A 283 13.17 -26.20 -8.98
CA GLY A 283 13.07 -25.19 -7.94
C GLY A 283 13.59 -23.86 -8.48
N GLU A 284 12.74 -22.84 -8.46
CA GLU A 284 13.11 -21.44 -8.70
C GLU A 284 12.76 -20.62 -7.47
N GLU A 285 13.76 -19.86 -7.02
CA GLU A 285 13.73 -18.96 -5.88
C GLU A 285 12.90 -17.71 -6.22
N VAL A 286 11.92 -17.39 -5.38
CA VAL A 286 10.99 -16.28 -5.60
C VAL A 286 11.55 -15.02 -4.96
N ILE A 287 12.13 -14.14 -5.78
CA ILE A 287 12.42 -12.75 -5.39
C ILE A 287 11.35 -11.85 -6.02
N GLY A 288 10.58 -11.15 -5.19
CA GLY A 288 9.68 -10.08 -5.63
C GLY A 288 8.33 -10.48 -6.21
N GLY A 289 7.82 -11.69 -5.94
CA GLY A 289 6.40 -12.02 -6.18
C GLY A 289 5.93 -11.95 -7.65
N ARG A 290 6.82 -12.08 -8.64
CA ARG A 290 6.43 -12.24 -10.04
C ARG A 290 6.94 -13.57 -10.59
N LYS A 291 6.04 -14.38 -11.15
CA LYS A 291 6.44 -15.44 -12.09
C LYS A 291 6.74 -14.79 -13.44
N LEU A 292 8.01 -14.78 -13.85
CA LEU A 292 8.39 -14.40 -15.20
C LEU A 292 7.94 -15.48 -16.18
N ARG A 293 6.97 -15.17 -17.04
CA ARG A 293 6.62 -16.01 -18.18
C ARG A 293 7.74 -15.83 -19.22
N LYS A 294 8.66 -16.80 -19.34
CA LYS A 294 9.62 -16.85 -20.45
C LYS A 294 8.85 -16.95 -21.76
N GLN A 295 8.88 -15.87 -22.54
CA GLN A 295 8.46 -15.88 -23.94
C GLN A 295 9.60 -16.53 -24.73
N VAL A 296 9.38 -17.76 -25.20
CA VAL A 296 10.34 -18.47 -26.05
C VAL A 296 10.17 -17.93 -27.47
N GLU A 297 11.06 -17.04 -27.89
CA GLU A 297 11.25 -16.72 -29.31
C GLU A 297 12.03 -17.86 -29.98
N GLY A 298 11.35 -18.59 -30.84
CA GLY A 298 11.97 -19.54 -31.75
C GLY A 298 12.50 -18.82 -32.99
N MET A 299 13.79 -18.49 -33.01
CA MET A 299 14.51 -18.16 -34.24
C MET A 299 15.08 -19.44 -34.85
N HIS A 300 14.53 -19.86 -35.99
CA HIS A 300 15.14 -20.85 -36.88
C HIS A 300 16.27 -20.19 -37.68
N LEU A 301 17.51 -20.52 -37.32
CA LEU A 301 18.69 -20.33 -38.15
C LEU A 301 18.70 -21.42 -39.23
N ASN A 302 18.58 -21.02 -40.49
CA ASN A 302 18.81 -21.88 -41.64
C ASN A 302 20.21 -21.58 -42.19
N ALA A 303 21.17 -22.45 -41.88
CA ALA A 303 22.52 -22.43 -42.43
C ALA A 303 22.62 -23.52 -43.50
N GLN A 304 22.81 -23.12 -44.76
CA GLN A 304 23.41 -23.99 -45.77
C GLN A 304 24.57 -23.29 -46.48
N SER A 305 25.68 -23.99 -46.42
CA SER A 305 27.01 -23.74 -46.97
C SER A 305 27.07 -24.05 -48.47
N ARG A 306 27.85 -23.29 -49.26
CA ARG A 306 29.11 -23.78 -49.89
C ARG A 306 29.62 -22.92 -51.06
N ARG A 307 30.95 -22.70 -51.03
CA ARG A 307 31.94 -22.51 -52.14
C ARG A 307 31.80 -21.19 -52.93
N GLY A 308 32.84 -20.45 -53.28
CA GLY A 308 34.30 -20.60 -53.23
C GLY A 308 34.92 -19.58 -54.21
N LEU A 309 36.24 -19.47 -54.19
CA LEU A 309 37.13 -18.83 -55.19
C LEU A 309 37.47 -17.32 -55.07
N SER A 310 38.68 -17.09 -54.55
CA SER A 310 39.82 -16.36 -55.16
C SER A 310 39.68 -14.92 -55.67
N GLY A 311 40.60 -14.06 -55.22
CA GLY A 311 41.12 -12.90 -55.96
C GLY A 311 41.34 -11.67 -55.08
N LEU A 312 42.53 -11.44 -54.53
CA LEU A 312 43.54 -10.48 -55.04
C LEU A 312 43.04 -9.03 -55.22
N ARG A 313 43.45 -8.12 -54.33
CA ARG A 313 44.21 -6.85 -54.60
C ARG A 313 43.92 -5.69 -53.62
N THR A 314 44.96 -5.30 -52.88
CA THR A 314 45.55 -3.94 -52.68
C THR A 314 44.70 -2.67 -52.42
N GLY A 315 45.16 -1.87 -51.43
CA GLY A 315 44.93 -0.41 -51.25
C GLY A 315 44.34 -0.07 -49.87
N VAL A 316 45.00 0.55 -48.88
CA VAL A 316 45.47 1.99 -48.78
C VAL A 316 44.28 2.93 -49.09
N GLU A 317 43.77 3.87 -48.28
CA GLU A 317 44.27 4.86 -47.29
C GLU A 317 43.04 5.40 -46.51
N ILE A 318 43.10 5.61 -45.19
CA ILE A 318 43.06 6.93 -44.50
C ILE A 318 42.05 7.96 -45.04
N CYS A 319 40.93 8.13 -44.31
CA CYS A 319 40.46 9.38 -43.65
C CYS A 319 39.19 9.05 -42.85
#